data_AF-A0AA96TRJ1-F1
#
_entry.id   AF-A0AA96TRJ1-F1
#
_cell.length_a   1.000
_cell.length_b   1.000
_cell.length_c   1.000
_cell.angle_alpha   90.00
_cell.angle_beta   90.00
_cell.angle_gamma   90.00
#
_symmetry.space_group_name_H-M   'P 1'
#
loop_
_entity.id
_entity.type
_entity.pdbx_description
1 polymer ?
#
loop_
_entity_poly.entity_id
_entity_poly.type
_entity_poly.pdbx_seq_one_letter_code
_entity_poly.pdbx_strand_id
1 'polypeptide(L)'
;MLNFADIPNQSGGWLKPAEHREAVAILVEVKGFERQRPTPHGPKDSVLANLSVFNTQADLDAGTPAISEGVRIEQTVLARDLSGLVNQATIVTLAQVPSKTPGSNPAWVWRQVDRATQQKVVAYATNREAALQAAMSDAPDFD
;
A
#
# COMPACT_ATOMS: atom_id res chain seq x y z
N MET A 1 -15.88 -17.84 25.62
CA MET A 1 -15.27 -16.50 25.71
C MET A 1 -15.66 -15.69 24.48
N LEU A 2 -16.04 -14.42 24.65
CA LEU A 2 -16.21 -13.49 23.54
C LEU A 2 -14.86 -12.83 23.25
N ASN A 3 -14.37 -12.94 22.02
CA ASN A 3 -13.21 -12.17 21.55
C ASN A 3 -13.68 -10.75 21.22
N PHE A 4 -13.22 -9.79 22.01
CA PHE A 4 -13.40 -8.37 21.70
C PHE A 4 -12.24 -7.95 20.80
N ALA A 5 -12.58 -7.50 19.59
CA ALA A 5 -11.63 -6.86 18.68
C ALA A 5 -11.85 -5.35 18.74
N ASP A 6 -10.76 -4.58 18.85
CA ASP A 6 -10.82 -3.14 18.69
C ASP A 6 -11.26 -2.80 17.27
N ILE A 7 -12.14 -1.81 17.14
CA ILE A 7 -12.48 -1.25 15.84
C ILE A 7 -11.27 -0.43 15.38
N PRO A 8 -10.69 -0.70 14.18
CA PRO A 8 -9.59 0.10 13.67
C PRO A 8 -10.04 1.57 13.53
N ASN A 9 -9.47 2.46 14.34
CA ASN A 9 -9.76 3.89 14.29
C ASN A 9 -9.07 4.60 13.11
N GLN A 10 -8.21 3.91 12.35
CA GLN A 10 -7.72 4.41 11.07
C GLN A 10 -8.83 4.28 10.03
N SER A 11 -9.57 5.37 9.84
CA SER A 11 -10.47 5.56 8.70
C SER A 11 -9.72 5.18 7.43
N GLY A 12 -10.19 4.13 6.74
CA GLY A 12 -9.66 3.72 5.43
C GLY A 12 -9.52 4.93 4.51
N GLY A 13 -8.28 5.28 4.19
CA GLY A 13 -7.95 6.46 3.40
C GLY A 13 -8.11 6.22 1.91
N TRP A 14 -7.94 7.27 1.12
CA TRP A 14 -7.81 7.18 -0.33
C TRP A 14 -6.35 7.40 -0.70
N LEU A 15 -5.80 6.56 -1.59
CA LEU A 15 -4.49 6.88 -2.15
C LEU A 15 -4.60 8.15 -3.00
N LYS A 16 -3.84 9.18 -2.62
CA LYS A 16 -3.63 10.40 -3.38
C LYS A 16 -2.20 10.42 -3.92
N PRO A 17 -1.95 9.93 -5.16
CA PRO A 17 -0.60 9.70 -5.66
C PRO A 17 0.24 10.97 -5.72
N ALA A 18 -0.39 12.13 -5.92
CA ALA A 18 0.30 13.41 -5.92
C ALA A 18 1.02 13.68 -4.59
N GLU A 19 0.47 13.24 -3.46
CA GLU A 19 1.06 13.40 -2.12
C GLU A 19 2.26 12.45 -1.90
N HIS A 20 2.39 11.38 -2.72
CA HIS A 20 3.42 10.36 -2.59
C HIS A 20 4.34 10.28 -3.82
N ARG A 21 4.28 11.28 -4.71
CA ARG A 21 5.00 11.25 -5.99
C ARG A 21 6.53 11.23 -5.83
N GLU A 22 7.02 11.82 -4.73
CA GLU A 22 8.45 11.90 -4.41
C GLU A 22 8.90 10.78 -3.45
N ALA A 23 8.00 9.86 -3.09
CA ALA A 23 8.35 8.76 -2.19
C ALA A 23 9.41 7.86 -2.84
N VAL A 24 10.45 7.56 -2.08
CA VAL A 24 11.57 6.71 -2.52
C VAL A 24 11.11 5.26 -2.71
N ALA A 25 10.18 4.80 -1.88
CA ALA A 25 9.55 3.50 -2.02
C ALA A 25 8.18 3.46 -1.35
N ILE A 26 7.32 2.58 -1.86
CA ILE A 26 6.01 2.25 -1.29
C ILE A 26 5.92 0.73 -1.25
N LEU A 27 5.78 0.17 -0.05
CA LEU A 27 5.33 -1.21 0.14
C LEU A 27 3.81 -1.22 0.07
N VAL A 28 3.25 -1.95 -0.90
CA VAL A 28 1.82 -2.12 -1.11
C VAL A 28 1.44 -3.54 -0.76
N GLU A 29 0.65 -3.72 0.30
CA GLU A 29 0.14 -5.03 0.74
C GLU A 29 -1.33 -5.14 0.36
N VAL A 30 -1.61 -5.84 -0.74
CA VAL A 30 -2.96 -5.90 -1.32
C VAL A 30 -3.83 -6.89 -0.55
N LYS A 31 -4.93 -6.39 0.02
CA LYS A 31 -5.88 -7.17 0.82
C LYS A 31 -7.12 -7.60 0.02
N GLY A 32 -7.49 -6.84 -1.01
CA GLY A 32 -8.64 -7.17 -1.85
C GLY A 32 -8.72 -6.34 -3.12
N PHE A 33 -9.48 -6.85 -4.08
CA PHE A 33 -9.78 -6.18 -5.35
C PHE A 33 -11.26 -6.33 -5.69
N GLU A 34 -11.91 -5.22 -6.03
CA GLU A 34 -13.29 -5.16 -6.48
C GLU A 34 -13.32 -4.56 -7.88
N ARG A 35 -13.70 -5.39 -8.86
CA ARG A 35 -13.88 -4.93 -10.24
C ARG A 35 -15.19 -4.14 -10.35
N GLN A 36 -15.13 -2.97 -10.98
CA GLN A 36 -16.32 -2.15 -11.26
C GLN A 36 -17.21 -1.89 -10.03
N ARG A 37 -16.60 -1.62 -8.87
CA ARG A 37 -17.31 -1.23 -7.65
C ARG A 37 -18.18 0.00 -7.93
N PRO A 38 -19.48 -0.02 -7.58
CA PRO A 38 -20.34 1.15 -7.74
C PRO A 38 -19.82 2.35 -6.94
N THR A 39 -19.71 3.52 -7.59
CA THR A 39 -19.37 4.80 -6.94
C THR A 39 -20.29 5.92 -7.47
N PRO A 40 -20.42 7.06 -6.77
CA PRO A 40 -21.21 8.21 -7.25
C PRO A 40 -20.77 8.76 -8.60
N HIS A 41 -19.54 8.48 -9.04
CA HIS A 41 -18.97 8.95 -10.30
C HIS A 41 -18.85 7.84 -11.35
N GLY A 42 -19.64 6.77 -11.20
CA GLY A 42 -19.61 5.59 -12.06
C GLY A 42 -18.78 4.44 -11.49
N PRO A 43 -18.89 3.23 -12.08
CA PRO A 43 -18.15 2.06 -11.61
C PRO A 43 -16.63 2.25 -11.73
N LYS A 44 -15.89 1.83 -10.70
CA LYS A 44 -14.42 1.89 -10.69
C LYS A 44 -13.82 0.57 -10.21
N ASP A 45 -12.68 0.20 -10.79
CA ASP A 45 -11.86 -0.86 -10.22
C ASP A 45 -11.24 -0.33 -8.92
N SER A 46 -11.33 -1.09 -7.84
CA SER A 46 -10.94 -0.66 -6.48
C SER A 46 -10.06 -1.70 -5.82
N VAL A 47 -8.95 -1.27 -5.24
CA VAL A 47 -8.08 -2.11 -4.40
C VAL A 47 -8.19 -1.66 -2.96
N LEU A 48 -8.24 -2.61 -2.04
CA LEU A 48 -8.00 -2.41 -0.61
C LEU A 48 -6.57 -2.87 -0.29
N ALA A 49 -5.75 -2.01 0.30
CA ALA A 49 -4.36 -2.33 0.63
C ALA A 49 -3.90 -1.61 1.91
N ASN A 50 -2.86 -2.16 2.54
CA ASN A 50 -2.04 -1.43 3.50
C ASN A 50 -0.82 -0.86 2.78
N LEU A 51 -0.43 0.35 3.13
CA LEU A 51 0.70 1.05 2.53
C LEU A 51 1.73 1.38 3.60
N SER A 52 3.00 1.10 3.30
CA SER A 52 4.14 1.69 4.03
C SER A 52 4.90 2.58 3.05
N VAL A 53 4.85 3.89 3.27
CA VAL A 53 5.44 4.90 2.38
C VAL A 53 6.73 5.44 2.98
N PHE A 54 7.83 5.27 2.27
CA PHE A 54 9.13 5.82 2.60
C PHE A 54 9.32 7.11 1.82
N ASN A 55 9.05 8.25 2.45
CA ASN A 55 9.05 9.54 1.75
C ASN A 55 10.48 10.00 1.43
N THR A 56 11.44 9.69 2.29
CA THR A 56 12.83 10.08 2.13
C THR A 56 13.78 8.87 2.20
N GLN A 57 15.02 9.06 1.73
CA GLN A 57 16.07 8.05 1.88
C GLN A 57 16.38 7.78 3.36
N ALA A 58 16.26 8.80 4.22
CA ALA A 58 16.46 8.65 5.66
C ALA A 58 15.40 7.74 6.29
N ASP A 59 14.12 7.88 5.90
CA ASP A 59 13.04 7.01 6.36
C ASP A 59 13.30 5.55 5.96
N LEU A 60 13.78 5.35 4.72
CA LEU A 60 14.12 4.04 4.18
C LEU A 60 15.31 3.40 4.91
N ASP A 61 16.36 4.17 5.16
CA ASP A 61 17.55 3.70 5.86
C ASP A 61 17.26 3.38 7.33
N ALA A 62 16.39 4.16 7.96
CA ALA A 62 15.95 3.94 9.34
C ALA A 62 14.82 2.90 9.47
N GLY A 63 14.21 2.46 8.37
CA GLY A 63 13.07 1.54 8.40
C GLY A 63 11.82 2.13 9.08
N THR A 64 11.56 3.43 8.87
CA THR A 64 10.50 4.18 9.56
C THR A 64 9.48 4.80 8.58
N PRO A 65 8.70 3.99 7.85
CA PRO A 65 7.74 4.50 6.89
C PRO A 65 6.53 5.15 7.57
N ALA A 66 5.85 6.02 6.82
CA ALA A 66 4.47 6.39 7.15
C ALA A 66 3.54 5.22 6.80
N ILE A 67 2.79 4.72 7.78
CA ILE A 67 1.90 3.56 7.61
C ILE A 67 0.46 4.06 7.41
N SER A 68 -0.25 3.46 6.47
CA SER A 68 -1.67 3.69 6.27
C SER A 68 -2.37 2.35 5.99
N GLU A 69 -3.30 1.98 6.86
CA GLU A 69 -4.04 0.73 6.75
C GLU A 69 -5.40 0.92 6.07
N GLY A 70 -5.88 -0.11 5.39
CA GLY A 70 -7.21 -0.09 4.76
C GLY A 70 -7.38 0.99 3.68
N VAL A 71 -6.31 1.36 2.99
CA VAL A 71 -6.32 2.38 1.94
C VAL A 71 -7.02 1.84 0.70
N ARG A 72 -7.90 2.67 0.13
CA ARG A 72 -8.55 2.44 -1.15
C ARG A 72 -7.78 3.09 -2.29
N ILE A 73 -7.50 2.30 -3.33
CA ILE A 73 -6.87 2.75 -4.58
C ILE A 73 -7.89 2.57 -5.70
N GLU A 74 -8.37 3.68 -6.28
CA GLU A 74 -9.46 3.69 -7.28
C GLU A 74 -9.08 4.32 -8.62
N GLN A 75 -7.81 4.67 -8.80
CA GLN A 75 -7.33 5.10 -10.12
C GLN A 75 -7.17 3.87 -10.99
N THR A 76 -7.92 3.83 -12.09
CA THR A 76 -8.12 2.61 -12.89
C THR A 76 -6.84 1.87 -13.23
N VAL A 77 -5.78 2.56 -13.64
CA VAL A 77 -4.50 1.92 -13.99
C VAL A 77 -3.84 1.32 -12.76
N LEU A 78 -3.66 2.13 -11.70
CA LEU A 78 -3.05 1.68 -10.45
C LEU A 78 -3.81 0.51 -9.82
N ALA A 79 -5.14 0.55 -9.80
CA ALA A 79 -5.97 -0.51 -9.23
C ALA A 79 -5.90 -1.80 -10.05
N ARG A 80 -5.94 -1.69 -11.38
CA ARG A 80 -5.92 -2.84 -12.29
C ARG A 80 -4.59 -3.59 -12.24
N ASP A 81 -3.48 -2.88 -12.19
CA ASP A 81 -2.13 -3.47 -12.12
C ASP A 81 -1.95 -4.33 -10.86
N LEU A 82 -2.68 -4.04 -9.79
CA LEU A 82 -2.65 -4.78 -8.52
C LEU A 82 -3.67 -5.93 -8.44
N SER A 83 -4.55 -6.10 -9.42
CA SER A 83 -5.65 -7.09 -9.37
C SER A 83 -5.18 -8.53 -9.22
N GLY A 84 -4.01 -8.87 -9.76
CA GLY A 84 -3.39 -10.20 -9.64
C GLY A 84 -2.58 -10.41 -8.35
N LEU A 85 -2.50 -9.41 -7.47
CA LEU A 85 -1.64 -9.42 -6.28
C LEU A 85 -2.44 -9.54 -4.98
N VAL A 86 -3.71 -9.94 -5.02
CA VAL A 86 -4.51 -10.13 -3.79
C VAL A 86 -3.81 -11.11 -2.84
N ASN A 87 -3.66 -10.71 -1.57
CA ASN A 87 -2.90 -11.40 -0.53
C ASN A 87 -1.38 -11.47 -0.79
N GLN A 88 -0.85 -10.59 -1.65
CA GLN A 88 0.57 -10.44 -1.91
C GLN A 88 1.00 -9.00 -1.65
N ALA A 89 2.33 -8.80 -1.62
CA ALA A 89 2.93 -7.48 -1.47
C ALA A 89 3.81 -7.14 -2.68
N THR A 90 3.90 -5.85 -3.02
CA THR A 90 4.82 -5.33 -4.03
C THR A 90 5.49 -4.05 -3.56
N ILE A 91 6.68 -3.75 -4.10
CA ILE A 91 7.49 -2.60 -3.74
C ILE A 91 7.66 -1.73 -4.97
N VAL A 92 7.15 -0.51 -4.92
CA VAL A 92 7.00 0.36 -6.09
C VAL A 92 7.23 1.83 -5.76
N THR A 93 7.41 2.65 -6.79
CA THR A 93 7.22 4.12 -6.73
C THR A 93 6.08 4.53 -7.65
N LEU A 94 5.69 5.80 -7.56
CA LEU A 94 4.69 6.41 -8.41
C LEU A 94 5.34 7.27 -9.49
N ALA A 95 4.82 7.17 -10.70
CA ALA A 95 5.21 8.06 -11.79
C ALA A 95 3.98 8.53 -12.57
N GLN A 96 4.13 9.65 -13.28
CA GLN A 96 3.15 10.07 -14.29
C GLN A 96 3.63 9.68 -15.69
N VAL A 97 2.70 9.19 -16.50
CA VAL A 97 2.89 9.01 -17.94
C VAL A 97 2.01 10.03 -18.66
N PRO A 98 2.57 10.84 -19.58
CA PRO A 98 1.78 11.77 -20.37
C PRO A 98 0.65 11.06 -21.12
N SER A 99 -0.52 11.70 -21.20
CA SER A 99 -1.60 11.18 -22.02
C SER A 99 -1.25 11.33 -23.50
N LYS A 100 -1.54 10.29 -24.29
CA LYS A 100 -1.41 10.34 -25.76
C LYS A 100 -2.58 11.09 -26.41
N THR A 101 -3.65 11.36 -25.66
CA THR A 101 -4.83 12.06 -26.15
C THR A 101 -4.72 13.55 -25.80
N PRO A 102 -4.80 14.47 -26.78
CA PRO A 102 -4.81 15.90 -26.51
C PRO A 102 -5.89 16.30 -25.51
N GLY A 103 -5.53 17.11 -24.50
CA GLY A 103 -6.46 17.61 -23.47
C GLY A 103 -6.75 16.63 -22.32
N SER A 104 -6.17 15.43 -22.32
CA SER A 104 -6.34 14.44 -21.25
C SER A 104 -5.23 14.54 -20.20
N ASN A 105 -5.58 14.34 -18.93
CA ASN A 105 -4.64 14.42 -17.81
C ASN A 105 -3.62 13.26 -17.84
N PRO A 106 -2.37 13.47 -17.38
CA PRO A 106 -1.40 12.39 -17.21
C PRO A 106 -1.94 11.26 -16.32
N ALA A 107 -1.60 10.03 -16.66
CA ALA A 107 -1.99 8.86 -15.87
C ALA A 107 -0.91 8.53 -14.84
N TRP A 108 -1.33 8.17 -13.63
CA TRP A 108 -0.43 7.60 -12.63
C TRP A 108 -0.19 6.12 -12.89
N VAL A 109 1.06 5.69 -12.75
CA VAL A 109 1.50 4.30 -12.91
C VAL A 109 2.45 3.90 -11.79
N TRP A 110 2.48 2.60 -11.49
CA TRP A 110 3.50 2.01 -10.64
C TRP A 110 4.81 1.85 -11.41
N ARG A 111 5.94 2.05 -10.73
CA ARG A 111 7.28 1.74 -11.23
C ARG A 111 8.02 0.88 -10.23
N GLN A 112 8.86 -0.02 -10.73
CA GLN A 112 9.74 -0.81 -9.88
C GLN A 112 10.82 0.10 -9.29
N VAL A 113 11.14 -0.12 -8.02
CA VAL A 113 12.32 0.47 -7.37
C VAL A 113 13.59 -0.23 -7.84
N ASP A 114 14.76 0.39 -7.62
CA ASP A 114 16.03 -0.29 -7.81
C ASP A 114 16.23 -1.41 -6.75
N ARG A 115 17.16 -2.33 -7.04
CA ARG A 115 17.40 -3.51 -6.19
C ARG A 115 17.85 -3.16 -4.77
N ALA A 116 18.65 -2.11 -4.58
CA ALA A 116 19.15 -1.75 -3.27
C ALA A 116 18.01 -1.20 -2.39
N THR A 117 17.17 -0.35 -2.96
CA THR A 117 15.92 0.11 -2.33
C THR A 117 15.00 -1.05 -1.99
N GLN A 118 14.78 -1.97 -2.92
CA GLN A 118 13.95 -3.15 -2.70
C GLN A 118 14.43 -3.99 -1.50
N GLN A 119 15.74 -4.23 -1.40
CA GLN A 119 16.34 -4.99 -0.30
C GLN A 119 16.09 -4.35 1.07
N LYS A 120 16.17 -3.02 1.17
CA LYS A 120 15.89 -2.29 2.42
C LYS A 120 14.44 -2.41 2.85
N VAL A 121 13.50 -2.29 1.90
CA VAL A 121 12.07 -2.46 2.18
C VAL A 121 11.74 -3.90 2.59
N VAL A 122 12.37 -4.89 1.94
CA VAL A 122 12.23 -6.31 2.35
C VAL A 122 12.76 -6.52 3.76
N ALA A 123 13.93 -5.97 4.10
CA ALA A 123 14.49 -6.08 5.45
C ALA A 123 13.55 -5.46 6.50
N TYR A 124 12.98 -4.29 6.21
CA TYR A 124 11.94 -3.68 7.05
C TYR A 124 10.74 -4.62 7.26
N ALA A 125 10.18 -5.18 6.18
CA ALA A 125 9.01 -6.05 6.27
C ALA A 125 9.29 -7.32 7.09
N THR A 126 10.44 -7.96 6.86
CA THR A 126 10.87 -9.14 7.63
C THR A 126 11.05 -8.82 9.11
N ASN A 127 11.66 -7.68 9.45
CA ASN A 127 11.84 -7.29 10.84
C ASN A 127 10.50 -6.99 11.52
N ARG A 128 9.56 -6.34 10.81
CA ARG A 128 8.20 -6.08 11.28
C ARG A 128 7.45 -7.38 11.58
N GLU A 129 7.53 -8.35 10.67
CA GLU A 129 6.89 -9.66 10.86
C GLU A 129 7.50 -10.45 12.02
N ALA A 130 8.82 -10.44 12.16
CA ALA A 130 9.51 -11.09 13.28
C ALA A 130 9.09 -10.48 14.63
N ALA A 131 8.97 -9.15 14.70
CA ALA A 131 8.51 -8.46 15.91
C ALA A 131 7.04 -8.79 16.24
N LEU A 132 6.16 -8.86 15.23
CA LEU A 132 4.77 -9.28 15.41
C LEU A 132 4.70 -10.73 15.94
N GLN A 133 5.48 -11.64 15.34
CA GLN A 133 5.50 -13.04 15.76
C GLN A 133 6.01 -13.20 17.21
N ALA A 134 7.04 -12.45 17.60
CA ALA A 134 7.54 -12.44 18.97
C ALA A 134 6.50 -11.90 19.97
N ALA A 135 5.79 -10.82 19.61
CA ALA A 135 4.72 -10.28 20.43
C ALA A 135 3.55 -11.27 20.58
N MET A 136 3.25 -12.05 19.54
CA MET A 136 2.22 -13.10 19.60
C MET A 136 2.65 -14.30 20.45
N SER A 137 3.93 -14.67 20.47
CA SER A 137 4.43 -15.76 21.32
C SER A 137 4.54 -15.38 22.79
N ASP A 138 4.75 -14.09 23.09
CA ASP A 138 4.81 -13.57 24.46
C ASP A 138 3.41 -13.26 25.04
N ALA A 139 2.35 -13.34 24.21
CA ALA A 139 0.99 -13.18 24.68
C ALA A 139 0.65 -14.31 25.66
N PRO A 140 0.16 -14.02 26.89
CA PRO A 140 -0.17 -15.06 27.85
C PRO A 140 -1.29 -15.95 27.31
N ASP A 141 -1.11 -17.26 27.45
CA ASP A 141 -2.17 -18.24 27.20
C ASP A 141 -3.11 -18.22 28.41
N PHE A 142 -4.33 -17.72 28.21
CA PHE A 142 -5.34 -17.64 29.27
C PHE A 142 -6.34 -18.78 29.10
N ASP A 143 -5.94 -19.97 29.57
CA ASP A 143 -6.86 -21.09 29.85
C ASP A 143 -7.91 -20.73 30.91
#